data_AF-A0AAW6ME52-F1
#
_entry.id   AF-A0AAW6ME52-F1
#
_cell.length_a   1.000
_cell.length_b   1.000
_cell.length_c   1.000
_cell.angle_alpha   90.00
_cell.angle_beta   90.00
_cell.angle_gamma   90.00
#
_symmetry.space_group_name_H-M   'P 1'
#
loop_
_entity.id
_entity.type
_entity.pdbx_description
1 polymer ?
#
loop_
_entity_poly.entity_id
_entity_poly.type
_entity_poly.pdbx_seq_one_letter_code
_entity_poly.pdbx_strand_id
1 'polypeptide(L)'
;IAELCELSFYFMNMVTVSRLQRNPTVKAEIQLRNFDASIPVGFFTYPISQTADIAAFKATTVPVGEDQEPMLELAREIVRRFNYIYGETLVEPEILLPENDACLRLPG
;
A
#
# COMPACT_ATOMS: atom_id res chain seq x y z
N ILE A 1 15.86 -3.01 7.71
CA ILE A 1 15.50 -4.42 7.99
C ILE A 1 15.47 -5.11 6.64
N ALA A 2 16.38 -6.05 6.39
CA ALA A 2 16.58 -6.64 5.06
C ALA A 2 15.37 -7.49 4.63
N GLU A 3 14.70 -8.07 5.61
CA GLU A 3 13.49 -8.88 5.53
C GLU A 3 12.34 -8.13 4.85
N LEU A 4 12.30 -6.80 4.94
CA LEU A 4 11.28 -5.97 4.29
C LEU A 4 11.42 -6.00 2.76
N CYS A 5 12.65 -5.97 2.24
CA CYS A 5 12.88 -6.09 0.80
C CYS A 5 12.47 -7.47 0.28
N GLU A 6 12.80 -8.53 1.03
CA GLU A 6 12.41 -9.90 0.70
C GLU A 6 10.88 -10.06 0.70
N LEU A 7 10.21 -9.60 1.77
CA LEU A 7 8.76 -9.67 1.89
C LEU A 7 8.06 -8.85 0.78
N SER A 8 8.58 -7.66 0.48
CA SER A 8 8.09 -6.83 -0.63
C SER A 8 8.16 -7.59 -1.96
N PHE A 9 9.30 -8.27 -2.22
CA PHE A 9 9.49 -9.05 -3.43
C PHE A 9 8.51 -10.23 -3.52
N TYR A 10 8.24 -10.92 -2.40
CA TYR A 10 7.21 -11.96 -2.38
C TYR A 10 5.81 -11.39 -2.63
N PHE A 11 5.48 -10.24 -2.03
CA PHE A 11 4.20 -9.57 -2.23
C PHE A 11 3.97 -9.11 -3.68
N MET A 12 5.03 -8.80 -4.43
CA MET A 12 4.91 -8.48 -5.86
C MET A 12 4.28 -9.62 -6.68
N ASN A 13 4.40 -10.88 -6.26
CA ASN A 13 3.77 -12.01 -6.94
C ASN A 13 2.25 -12.09 -6.72
N MET A 14 1.71 -11.31 -5.77
CA MET A 14 0.28 -11.28 -5.42
C MET A 14 -0.48 -10.12 -6.04
N VAL A 15 0.22 -9.15 -6.65
CA VAL A 15 -0.37 -7.91 -7.16
C VAL A 15 -0.11 -7.80 -8.66
N THR A 16 -1.16 -7.52 -9.44
CA THR A 16 -1.01 -7.31 -10.88
C THR A 16 -0.66 -5.86 -11.21
N VAL A 17 0.03 -5.67 -12.34
CA VAL A 17 0.30 -4.32 -12.89
C VAL A 17 -0.99 -3.51 -13.04
N SER A 18 -2.07 -4.14 -13.51
CA SER A 18 -3.37 -3.47 -13.68
C SER A 18 -4.04 -3.06 -12.37
N ARG A 19 -3.73 -3.73 -11.25
CA ARG A 19 -4.23 -3.34 -9.93
C ARG A 19 -3.53 -2.10 -9.41
N LEU A 20 -2.20 -1.99 -9.60
CA LEU A 20 -1.42 -0.81 -9.26
C LEU A 20 -1.80 0.38 -10.15
N GLN A 21 -1.89 0.19 -11.47
CA GLN A 21 -2.27 1.26 -12.41
C GLN A 21 -3.66 1.84 -12.17
N ARG A 22 -4.59 1.06 -11.59
CA ARG A 22 -5.94 1.52 -11.27
C ARG A 22 -6.09 2.07 -9.86
N ASN A 23 -5.07 1.98 -9.02
CA ASN A 23 -5.11 2.55 -7.68
C ASN A 23 -5.24 4.10 -7.78
N PRO A 24 -6.31 4.71 -7.25
CA PRO A 24 -6.54 6.16 -7.34
C PRO A 24 -5.39 7.00 -6.77
N THR A 25 -4.83 6.61 -5.62
CA THR A 25 -3.71 7.30 -4.97
C THR A 25 -2.47 7.27 -5.83
N VAL A 26 -2.08 6.08 -6.31
CA VAL A 26 -0.92 5.92 -7.21
C VAL A 26 -1.09 6.76 -8.47
N LYS A 27 -2.28 6.77 -9.08
CA LYS A 27 -2.56 7.60 -10.26
C LYS A 27 -2.40 9.09 -9.97
N ALA A 28 -2.93 9.56 -8.84
CA ALA A 28 -2.85 10.97 -8.45
C ALA A 28 -1.38 11.39 -8.24
N GLU A 29 -0.58 10.54 -7.60
CA GLU A 29 0.83 10.84 -7.36
C GLU A 29 1.68 10.80 -8.63
N ILE A 30 1.40 9.88 -9.57
CA ILE A 30 2.05 9.86 -10.90
C ILE A 30 1.82 11.20 -11.61
N GLN A 31 0.59 11.71 -11.56
CA GLN A 31 0.23 13.01 -12.16
C GLN A 31 0.94 14.16 -11.44
N LEU A 32 0.91 14.20 -10.10
CA LEU A 32 1.54 15.24 -9.29
C LEU A 32 3.07 15.34 -9.55
N ARG A 33 3.72 14.20 -9.78
CA ARG A 33 5.17 14.10 -10.04
C ARG A 33 5.54 14.32 -11.50
N ASN A 34 4.57 14.49 -12.40
CA ASN A 34 4.76 14.58 -13.86
C ASN A 34 5.59 13.41 -14.42
N PHE A 35 5.33 12.19 -13.95
CA PHE A 35 6.05 11.01 -14.45
C PHE A 35 5.57 10.54 -15.82
N ASP A 36 4.37 10.94 -16.26
CA ASP A 36 3.74 10.50 -17.51
C ASP A 36 3.88 8.98 -17.71
N ALA A 37 4.54 8.54 -18.79
CA ALA A 37 4.81 7.13 -19.07
C ALA A 37 6.14 6.62 -18.47
N SER A 38 7.00 7.51 -17.99
CA SER A 38 8.35 7.20 -17.48
C SER A 38 8.36 7.08 -15.96
N ILE A 39 7.52 6.17 -15.45
CA ILE A 39 7.37 5.95 -14.01
C ILE A 39 8.55 5.11 -13.49
N PRO A 40 9.29 5.56 -12.46
CA PRO A 40 10.31 4.73 -11.82
C PRO A 40 9.68 3.45 -11.27
N VAL A 41 10.27 2.29 -11.55
CA VAL A 41 9.71 0.98 -11.12
C VAL A 41 9.55 0.93 -9.60
N GLY A 42 10.56 1.39 -8.85
CA GLY A 42 10.48 1.44 -7.39
C GLY A 42 9.33 2.30 -6.88
N PHE A 43 9.03 3.41 -7.56
CA PHE A 43 7.84 4.21 -7.26
C PHE A 43 6.56 3.44 -7.61
N PHE A 44 6.48 2.85 -8.80
CA PHE A 44 5.29 2.11 -9.19
C PHE A 44 4.96 0.95 -8.23
N THR A 45 5.98 0.32 -7.63
CA THR A 45 5.83 -0.79 -6.69
C THR A 45 5.88 -0.40 -5.22
N TYR A 46 6.12 0.87 -4.86
CA TYR A 46 6.22 1.29 -3.46
C TYR A 46 4.96 0.95 -2.61
N PRO A 47 3.72 0.92 -3.15
CA PRO A 47 2.55 0.50 -2.37
C PRO A 47 2.70 -0.93 -1.80
N ILE A 48 3.39 -1.80 -2.54
CA ILE A 48 3.66 -3.18 -2.15
C ILE A 48 4.70 -3.22 -1.03
N SER A 49 5.74 -2.38 -1.10
CA SER A 49 6.73 -2.31 -0.02
C SER A 49 6.16 -1.70 1.26
N GLN A 50 5.28 -0.70 1.15
CA GLN A 50 4.54 -0.19 2.32
C GLN A 50 3.67 -1.28 2.96
N THR A 51 3.05 -2.14 2.15
CA THR A 51 2.31 -3.29 2.68
C THR A 51 3.23 -4.25 3.44
N ALA A 52 4.46 -4.48 2.93
CA ALA A 52 5.45 -5.29 3.64
C ALA A 52 5.81 -4.70 5.01
N ASP A 53 5.96 -3.38 5.12
CA ASP A 53 6.17 -2.70 6.40
C ASP A 53 5.01 -2.95 7.37
N ILE A 54 3.76 -2.69 6.93
CA ILE A 54 2.55 -2.90 7.74
C ILE A 54 2.45 -4.35 8.23
N ALA A 55 2.63 -5.31 7.33
CA ALA A 55 2.51 -6.73 7.62
C ALA A 55 3.62 -7.24 8.54
N ALA A 56 4.88 -6.86 8.29
CA ALA A 56 6.03 -7.32 9.07
C ALA A 56 5.96 -6.87 10.54
N PHE A 57 5.43 -5.67 10.78
CA PHE A 57 5.24 -5.14 12.14
C PHE A 57 3.89 -5.49 12.76
N LYS A 58 3.04 -6.27 12.06
CA LYS A 58 1.70 -6.66 12.52
C LYS A 58 0.86 -5.46 12.95
N ALA A 59 0.96 -4.35 12.22
CA ALA A 59 0.20 -3.16 12.54
C ALA A 59 -1.30 -3.44 12.38
N THR A 60 -2.06 -3.35 13.47
CA THR A 60 -3.52 -3.53 13.48
C THR A 60 -4.25 -2.28 13.01
N THR A 61 -3.58 -1.13 13.05
CA THR A 61 -4.18 0.17 12.82
C THR A 61 -3.15 1.09 12.18
N VAL A 62 -3.52 1.69 11.05
CA VAL A 62 -2.63 2.57 10.29
C VAL A 62 -3.28 3.94 10.16
N PRO A 63 -2.67 5.02 10.71
CA PRO A 63 -3.17 6.37 10.53
C PRO A 63 -2.90 6.83 9.09
N VAL A 64 -3.94 7.12 8.34
CA VAL A 64 -3.84 7.62 6.96
C VAL A 64 -4.95 8.65 6.68
N GLY A 65 -4.71 9.54 5.73
CA GLY A 65 -5.75 10.42 5.17
C GLY A 65 -6.68 9.66 4.23
N GLU A 66 -7.82 10.28 3.87
CA GLU A 66 -8.80 9.68 2.94
C GLU A 66 -8.18 9.40 1.56
N ASP A 67 -7.26 10.26 1.13
CA ASP A 67 -6.54 10.12 -0.15
C ASP A 67 -5.64 8.88 -0.21
N GLN A 68 -5.30 8.31 0.94
CA GLN A 68 -4.44 7.14 1.11
C GLN A 68 -5.23 5.86 1.45
N GLU A 69 -6.55 5.94 1.67
CA GLU A 69 -7.39 4.76 1.88
C GLU A 69 -7.23 3.69 0.78
N PRO A 70 -7.14 4.03 -0.52
CA PRO A 70 -6.93 3.03 -1.57
C PRO A 70 -5.60 2.27 -1.46
N MET A 71 -4.59 2.86 -0.82
CA MET A 71 -3.31 2.20 -0.53
C MET A 71 -3.45 1.19 0.59
N LEU A 72 -4.20 1.54 1.64
CA LEU A 72 -4.49 0.62 2.73
C LEU A 72 -5.37 -0.55 2.27
N GLU A 73 -6.31 -0.31 1.36
CA GLU A 73 -7.11 -1.40 0.78
C GLU A 73 -6.24 -2.39 -0.03
N LEU A 74 -5.21 -1.89 -0.73
CA LEU A 74 -4.23 -2.78 -1.36
C LEU A 74 -3.49 -3.63 -0.32
N ALA A 75 -3.14 -3.06 0.83
CA ALA A 75 -2.52 -3.81 1.92
C ALA A 75 -3.43 -4.91 2.45
N ARG A 76 -4.72 -4.63 2.68
CA ARG A 76 -5.72 -5.62 3.08
C ARG A 76 -5.88 -6.73 2.04
N GLU A 77 -5.95 -6.38 0.76
CA GLU A 77 -6.04 -7.37 -0.34
C GLU A 77 -4.86 -8.34 -0.34
N ILE A 78 -3.63 -7.82 -0.18
CA ILE A 78 -2.41 -8.64 -0.13
C ILE A 78 -2.42 -9.55 1.10
N VAL A 79 -2.78 -9.02 2.28
CA VAL A 79 -2.88 -9.79 3.54
C VAL A 79 -3.90 -10.92 3.40
N ARG A 80 -5.12 -10.62 2.93
CA ARG A 80 -6.17 -11.62 2.71
C ARG A 80 -5.71 -12.69 1.74
N ARG A 81 -5.08 -12.30 0.63
CA ARG A 81 -4.58 -13.22 -0.39
C ARG A 81 -3.46 -14.11 0.15
N PHE A 82 -2.53 -13.55 0.92
CA PHE A 82 -1.47 -14.31 1.57
C PHE A 82 -2.08 -15.36 2.51
N ASN A 83 -2.98 -14.93 3.39
CA ASN A 83 -3.62 -15.82 4.36
C ASN A 83 -4.47 -16.91 3.68
N TYR A 84 -5.10 -16.61 2.55
CA TYR A 84 -5.83 -17.59 1.75
C TYR A 84 -4.90 -18.66 1.15
N ILE A 85 -3.72 -18.27 0.66
CA ILE A 85 -2.78 -19.20 -0.01
C ILE A 85 -1.97 -20.01 1.01
N TYR A 86 -1.50 -19.37 2.08
CA TYR A 86 -0.49 -19.92 2.98
C TYR A 86 -1.02 -20.24 4.39
N GLY A 87 -2.28 -19.91 4.68
CA GLY A 87 -2.87 -20.03 6.01
C GLY A 87 -2.79 -18.73 6.82
N GLU A 88 -3.61 -18.64 7.87
CA GLU A 88 -3.72 -17.47 8.74
C GLU A 88 -2.37 -17.10 9.38
N THR A 89 -1.73 -16.05 8.87
CA THR A 89 -0.36 -15.67 9.25
C THR A 89 -0.22 -14.16 9.49
N LEU A 90 -0.78 -13.36 8.58
CA LEU A 90 -0.70 -11.90 8.60
C LEU A 90 -1.94 -11.29 9.24
N VAL A 91 -1.77 -10.13 9.86
CA VAL A 91 -2.85 -9.35 10.47
C VAL A 91 -3.35 -8.34 9.46
N GLU A 92 -4.67 -8.29 9.26
CA GLU A 92 -5.28 -7.28 8.40
C GLU A 92 -5.32 -5.93 9.13
N PRO A 93 -4.78 -4.86 8.53
CA PRO A 93 -4.77 -3.54 9.17
C PRO A 93 -6.12 -2.83 9.03
N GLU A 94 -6.49 -2.06 10.06
CA GLU A 94 -7.61 -1.13 10.02
C GLU A 94 -7.15 0.31 9.81
N ILE A 95 -8.04 1.11 9.21
CA ILE A 95 -7.81 2.54 9.01
C ILE A 95 -8.03 3.31 10.31
N LEU A 96 -7.14 4.25 10.60
CA LEU A 96 -7.38 5.31 11.59
C LEU A 96 -7.43 6.65 10.88
N LEU A 97 -8.65 7.14 10.62
CA LEU A 97 -8.85 8.47 10.06
C LEU A 97 -8.65 9.53 11.16
N PRO A 98 -7.89 10.60 10.90
CA PRO A 98 -7.73 11.68 11.86
C PRO A 98 -9.05 12.44 12.07
N GLU A 99 -9.38 12.79 13.31
CA GLU A 99 -10.62 13.52 13.67
C GLU A 99 -10.63 15.00 13.25
N ASN A 100 -9.48 15.52 12.80
CA ASN A 100 -9.30 16.92 12.42
C ASN A 100 -9.38 17.09 10.90
N ASP A 101 -10.33 17.89 10.41
CA ASP A 101 -10.53 18.20 8.99
C ASP A 101 -9.26 18.69 8.28
N ALA A 102 -8.36 19.38 9.00
CA ALA A 102 -7.09 19.85 8.45
C ALA A 102 -6.08 18.72 8.15
N CYS A 103 -6.29 17.54 8.74
CA CYS A 103 -5.42 16.36 8.58
C CYS A 103 -6.03 15.29 7.66
N LEU A 104 -7.25 15.49 7.16
CA LEU A 104 -7.91 14.58 6.20
C LEU A 104 -7.26 14.60 4.80
N ARG A 105 -6.38 15.56 4.54
CA ARG A 105 -5.57 15.66 3.32
C ARG A 105 -4.12 15.89 3.70
N LEU A 106 -3.21 15.10 3.15
CA LEU A 106 -1.79 15.45 3.20
C LEU A 106 -1.60 16.78 2.44
N PRO A 107 -0.90 17.78 3.03
CA PRO A 107 -0.50 18.96 2.26
C PRO A 107 0.36 18.48 1.09
N GLY A 108 0.00 18.93 -0.12
CA GLY A 108 0.45 18.38 -1.41
C GLY A 108 1.95 18.29 -1.65
#